data_AF-A0A5J4TZC6-F1
#
_entry.id   AF-A0A5J4TZC6-F1
#
_cell.length_a   1.000
_cell.length_b   1.000
_cell.length_c   1.000
_cell.angle_alpha   90.00
_cell.angle_beta   90.00
_cell.angle_gamma   90.00
#
_symmetry.space_group_name_H-M   'P 1'
#
loop_
_entity.id
_entity.type
_entity.pdbx_description
1 polymer ?
#
loop_
_entity_poly.entity_id
_entity_poly.type
_entity_poly.pdbx_seq_one_letter_code
_entity_poly.pdbx_strand_id
1 'polypeptide(L)'
;MSAYRDFDQINDAHMDAYVNITYPYTPLISQLLYEQKPFQSLLRVLDHNDSDVVGNAIGSIDNILYGIVMESNRVCVHPYYTDLALLGGIEEIYSLFKRNTSEFSKSTSAITIGVAFRNREITDYSMKVEIVGHLKQIINHRREDMRREVKFALSCLAQNYANRIEIEKGGFKIPD
;
A
#
# COMPACT_ATOMS: atom_id res chain seq x y z
N MET A 1 2.88 -9.34 -28.03
CA MET A 1 1.52 -9.00 -27.57
C MET A 1 1.30 -9.76 -26.27
N SER A 2 1.34 -9.10 -25.12
CA SER A 2 0.92 -9.73 -23.88
C SER A 2 -0.60 -9.79 -23.92
N ALA A 3 -1.18 -10.99 -23.96
CA ALA A 3 -2.62 -11.18 -23.88
C ALA A 3 -3.04 -10.86 -22.45
N TYR A 4 -3.45 -9.62 -22.20
CA TYR A 4 -4.16 -9.30 -20.96
C TYR A 4 -5.47 -10.09 -21.00
N ARG A 5 -5.74 -10.84 -19.92
CA ARG A 5 -7.04 -11.47 -19.72
C ARG A 5 -8.12 -10.38 -19.69
N ASP A 6 -9.30 -10.72 -20.20
CA ASP A 6 -10.41 -9.78 -20.19
C ASP A 6 -10.77 -9.43 -18.74
N PHE A 7 -11.07 -8.15 -18.49
CA PHE A 7 -11.26 -7.59 -17.15
C PHE A 7 -12.37 -8.33 -16.39
N ASP A 8 -13.44 -8.68 -17.10
CA ASP A 8 -14.61 -9.39 -16.58
C ASP A 8 -14.36 -10.87 -16.25
N GLN A 9 -13.18 -11.40 -16.58
CA GLN A 9 -12.80 -12.79 -16.28
C GLN A 9 -11.91 -12.92 -15.03
N ILE A 10 -11.45 -11.80 -14.45
CA ILE A 10 -10.74 -11.81 -13.17
C ILE A 10 -11.77 -11.98 -12.07
N ASN A 11 -11.86 -13.20 -11.56
CA ASN A 11 -12.73 -13.54 -10.43
C ASN A 11 -11.91 -13.73 -9.15
N ASP A 12 -12.63 -13.85 -8.04
CA ASP A 12 -12.06 -13.98 -6.70
C ASP A 12 -10.98 -15.08 -6.60
N ALA A 13 -11.23 -16.26 -7.19
CA ALA A 13 -10.28 -17.38 -7.17
C ALA A 13 -8.92 -17.04 -7.82
N HIS A 14 -8.88 -16.19 -8.84
CA HIS A 14 -7.60 -15.75 -9.43
C HIS A 14 -6.85 -14.81 -8.49
N MET A 15 -7.58 -13.93 -7.82
CA MET A 15 -7.00 -12.96 -6.90
C MET A 15 -6.57 -13.62 -5.60
N ASP A 16 -7.34 -14.57 -5.07
CA ASP A 16 -6.97 -15.43 -3.95
C ASP A 16 -5.69 -16.21 -4.24
N ALA A 17 -5.58 -16.82 -5.42
CA ALA A 17 -4.36 -17.52 -5.82
C ALA A 17 -3.16 -16.56 -5.85
N TYR A 18 -3.36 -15.32 -6.31
CA TYR A 18 -2.30 -14.31 -6.36
C TYR A 18 -1.90 -13.85 -4.95
N VAL A 19 -2.86 -13.64 -4.05
CA VAL A 19 -2.59 -13.31 -2.64
C VAL A 19 -1.75 -14.40 -1.99
N ASN A 20 -2.05 -15.68 -2.22
CA ASN A 20 -1.28 -16.81 -1.72
C ASN A 20 0.16 -16.88 -2.26
N ILE A 21 0.45 -16.25 -3.41
CA ILE A 21 1.82 -16.13 -3.93
C ILE A 21 2.55 -14.94 -3.26
N THR A 22 1.82 -13.87 -2.97
CA THR A 22 2.37 -12.67 -2.31
C THR A 22 2.58 -12.86 -0.81
N TYR A 23 1.93 -13.87 -0.19
CA TYR A 23 2.00 -14.14 1.25
C TYR A 23 2.43 -15.60 1.54
N PRO A 24 3.44 -15.85 2.40
CA PRO A 24 4.16 -14.86 3.21
C PRO A 24 5.10 -14.00 2.36
N TYR A 25 5.05 -12.68 2.56
CA TYR A 25 5.93 -11.75 1.86
C TYR A 25 7.36 -11.87 2.40
N THR A 26 8.34 -11.81 1.51
CA THR A 26 9.76 -11.70 1.82
C THR A 26 10.41 -10.75 0.82
N PRO A 27 11.61 -10.19 1.10
CA PRO A 27 12.31 -9.37 0.12
C PRO A 27 12.53 -10.11 -1.21
N LEU A 28 12.86 -11.41 -1.16
CA LEU A 28 13.08 -12.24 -2.35
C LEU A 28 11.78 -12.42 -3.16
N ILE A 29 10.68 -12.81 -2.52
CA ILE A 29 9.38 -13.01 -3.19
C ILE A 29 8.91 -11.68 -3.79
N SER A 30 9.05 -10.58 -3.05
CA SER A 30 8.66 -9.24 -3.50
C SER A 30 9.46 -8.82 -4.74
N GLN A 31 10.77 -9.08 -4.75
CA GLN A 31 11.62 -8.82 -5.91
C GLN A 31 11.19 -9.65 -7.12
N LEU A 32 11.00 -10.97 -6.96
CA LEU A 32 10.60 -11.85 -8.06
C LEU A 32 9.23 -11.47 -8.64
N LEU A 33 8.28 -11.08 -7.78
CA LEU A 33 6.97 -10.61 -8.22
C LEU A 33 7.06 -9.28 -8.95
N TYR A 34 7.83 -8.33 -8.42
CA TYR A 34 8.06 -7.04 -9.05
C TYR A 34 8.67 -7.19 -10.47
N GLU A 35 9.59 -8.14 -10.67
CA GLU A 35 10.18 -8.44 -12.00
C GLU A 35 9.13 -8.88 -13.03
N GLN A 36 7.97 -9.41 -12.59
CA GLN A 36 6.83 -9.74 -13.47
C GLN A 36 5.97 -8.52 -13.86
N LYS A 37 6.35 -7.31 -13.43
CA LYS A 37 5.64 -6.03 -13.66
C LYS A 37 4.16 -6.09 -13.22
N PRO A 38 3.90 -6.43 -11.94
CA PRO A 38 2.56 -6.81 -11.49
C PRO A 38 1.63 -5.61 -11.34
N PHE A 39 2.18 -4.41 -11.08
CA PHE A 39 1.40 -3.23 -10.73
C PHE A 39 0.43 -2.81 -11.83
N GLN A 40 0.81 -2.86 -13.11
CA GLN A 40 -0.09 -2.43 -14.17
C GLN A 40 -1.40 -3.25 -14.17
N SER A 41 -1.29 -4.56 -13.98
CA SER A 41 -2.45 -5.45 -13.95
C SER A 41 -3.23 -5.29 -12.65
N LEU A 42 -2.55 -5.23 -11.50
CA LEU A 42 -3.21 -5.09 -10.19
C LEU A 42 -3.93 -3.76 -10.03
N LEU A 43 -3.35 -2.66 -10.54
CA LEU A 43 -3.96 -1.33 -10.50
C LEU A 43 -5.29 -1.29 -11.27
N ARG A 44 -5.37 -1.96 -12.43
CA ARG A 44 -6.63 -2.05 -13.18
C ARG A 44 -7.74 -2.71 -12.36
N VAL A 45 -7.41 -3.72 -11.56
CA VAL A 45 -8.37 -4.47 -10.74
C VAL A 45 -8.95 -3.63 -9.59
N LEU A 46 -8.33 -2.50 -9.22
CA LEU A 46 -8.82 -1.66 -8.13
C LEU A 46 -10.19 -1.00 -8.43
N ASP A 47 -10.59 -0.90 -9.69
CA ASP A 47 -11.92 -0.41 -10.10
C ASP A 47 -12.99 -1.50 -10.24
N HIS A 48 -12.70 -2.72 -9.78
CA HIS A 48 -13.65 -3.82 -9.84
C HIS A 48 -14.85 -3.58 -8.87
N ASN A 49 -16.02 -4.12 -9.22
CA ASN A 49 -17.25 -3.95 -8.42
C ASN A 49 -17.32 -4.88 -7.19
N ASP A 50 -16.57 -5.97 -7.23
CA ASP A 50 -16.45 -6.92 -6.12
C ASP A 50 -15.38 -6.45 -5.13
N SER A 51 -15.80 -6.20 -3.88
CA SER A 51 -14.93 -5.71 -2.82
C SER A 51 -13.83 -6.69 -2.41
N ASP A 52 -14.06 -8.00 -2.56
CA ASP A 52 -13.08 -9.02 -2.20
C ASP A 52 -11.98 -9.07 -3.26
N VAL A 53 -12.36 -9.01 -4.54
CA VAL A 53 -11.41 -8.85 -5.67
C VAL A 53 -10.56 -7.59 -5.51
N VAL A 54 -11.18 -6.45 -5.17
CA VAL A 54 -10.46 -5.19 -4.92
C VAL A 54 -9.54 -5.31 -3.70
N GLY A 55 -10.02 -5.91 -2.61
CA GLY A 55 -9.26 -6.16 -1.40
C GLY A 55 -8.01 -6.99 -1.68
N ASN A 56 -8.17 -8.11 -2.39
CA ASN A 56 -7.07 -8.97 -2.79
C ASN A 56 -6.06 -8.26 -3.70
N ALA A 57 -6.52 -7.38 -4.60
CA ALA A 57 -5.64 -6.59 -5.46
C ALA A 57 -4.80 -5.59 -4.67
N ILE A 58 -5.42 -4.77 -3.80
CA ILE A 58 -4.66 -3.81 -2.99
C ILE A 58 -3.74 -4.51 -1.98
N GLY A 59 -4.18 -5.61 -1.37
CA GLY A 59 -3.35 -6.43 -0.49
C GLY A 59 -2.13 -7.01 -1.20
N SER A 60 -2.28 -7.41 -2.46
CA SER A 60 -1.15 -7.90 -3.26
C SER A 60 -0.13 -6.81 -3.58
N ILE A 61 -0.61 -5.59 -3.90
CA ILE A 61 0.27 -4.42 -4.09
C ILE A 61 1.01 -4.11 -2.79
N ASP A 62 0.29 -4.10 -1.67
CA ASP A 62 0.84 -3.85 -0.35
C ASP A 62 1.92 -4.86 0.01
N ASN A 63 1.65 -6.16 -0.13
CA ASN A 63 2.60 -7.24 0.16
C ASN A 63 3.93 -7.07 -0.62
N ILE A 64 3.86 -6.70 -1.90
CA ILE A 64 5.05 -6.49 -2.75
C ILE A 64 5.86 -5.27 -2.29
N LEU A 65 5.18 -4.16 -1.96
CA LEU A 65 5.84 -2.93 -1.50
C LEU A 65 6.40 -3.11 -0.09
N TYR A 66 5.61 -3.66 0.83
CA TYR A 66 6.03 -3.91 2.20
C TYR A 66 7.20 -4.90 2.24
N GLY A 67 7.07 -6.04 1.57
CA GLY A 67 8.03 -7.14 1.65
C GLY A 67 9.44 -6.78 1.18
N ILE A 68 9.61 -5.88 0.21
CA ILE A 68 10.94 -5.46 -0.25
C ILE A 68 11.67 -4.56 0.77
N VAL A 69 10.93 -3.87 1.66
CA VAL A 69 11.52 -2.91 2.60
C VAL A 69 11.37 -3.27 4.08
N MET A 70 10.64 -4.33 4.42
CA MET A 70 10.28 -4.70 5.80
C MET A 70 11.49 -4.99 6.71
N GLU A 71 12.60 -5.47 6.15
CA GLU A 71 13.85 -5.76 6.89
C GLU A 71 14.85 -4.58 6.86
N SER A 72 14.53 -3.51 6.13
CA SER A 72 15.45 -2.39 5.95
C SER A 72 15.29 -1.36 7.06
N ASN A 73 16.34 -1.20 7.87
CA ASN A 73 16.47 -0.10 8.84
C ASN A 73 17.06 1.18 8.23
N ARG A 74 17.33 1.21 6.92
CA ARG A 74 18.00 2.34 6.27
C ARG A 74 17.01 3.45 5.96
N VAL A 75 17.39 4.70 6.19
CA VAL A 75 16.66 5.85 5.65
C VAL A 75 16.87 5.90 4.14
N CYS A 76 15.87 5.54 3.36
CA CYS A 76 15.93 5.50 1.90
C CYS A 76 14.54 5.66 1.29
N VAL A 77 14.49 6.16 0.05
CA VAL A 77 13.25 6.19 -0.71
C VAL A 77 12.82 4.78 -1.09
N HIS A 78 11.51 4.53 -1.22
CA HIS A 78 11.00 3.23 -1.62
C HIS A 78 11.48 2.87 -3.05
N PRO A 79 12.08 1.68 -3.26
CA PRO A 79 12.70 1.32 -4.55
C PRO A 79 11.68 1.26 -5.69
N TYR A 80 10.43 0.88 -5.40
CA TYR A 80 9.37 0.73 -6.39
C TYR A 80 8.46 1.96 -6.54
N TYR A 81 8.74 3.07 -5.85
CA TYR A 81 7.89 4.26 -5.91
C TYR A 81 7.77 4.83 -7.34
N THR A 82 8.91 4.98 -8.03
CA THR A 82 8.94 5.65 -9.34
C THR A 82 8.07 4.92 -10.35
N ASP A 83 8.17 3.60 -10.40
CA ASP A 83 7.39 2.79 -11.34
C ASP A 83 5.89 2.82 -11.00
N LEU A 84 5.55 2.74 -9.71
CA LEU A 84 4.16 2.85 -9.26
C LEU A 84 3.57 4.22 -9.63
N ALA A 85 4.32 5.30 -9.42
CA ALA A 85 3.90 6.65 -9.75
C ALA A 85 3.79 6.88 -11.27
N LEU A 86 4.71 6.35 -12.08
CA LEU A 86 4.64 6.43 -13.55
C LEU A 86 3.40 5.74 -14.13
N LEU A 87 2.85 4.76 -13.42
CA LEU A 87 1.60 4.08 -13.78
C LEU A 87 0.34 4.80 -13.29
N GLY A 88 0.46 5.95 -12.62
CA GLY A 88 -0.66 6.62 -11.94
C GLY A 88 -1.15 5.88 -10.70
N GLY A 89 -0.34 4.93 -10.18
CA GLY A 89 -0.77 4.04 -9.11
C GLY A 89 -1.01 4.74 -7.78
N ILE A 90 -0.33 5.87 -7.52
CA ILE A 90 -0.53 6.64 -6.30
C ILE A 90 -1.95 7.23 -6.26
N GLU A 91 -2.36 7.83 -7.37
CA GLU A 91 -3.67 8.44 -7.54
C GLU A 91 -4.80 7.38 -7.48
N GLU A 92 -4.58 6.22 -8.11
CA GLU A 92 -5.54 5.10 -8.07
C GLU A 92 -5.72 4.53 -6.66
N ILE A 93 -4.62 4.29 -5.93
CA ILE A 93 -4.69 3.78 -4.55
C ILE A 93 -5.34 4.82 -3.63
N TYR A 94 -5.05 6.10 -3.83
CA TYR A 94 -5.70 7.16 -3.04
C TYR A 94 -7.19 7.26 -3.38
N SER A 95 -7.58 7.14 -4.65
CA SER A 95 -8.99 7.07 -5.07
C SER A 95 -9.72 5.90 -4.39
N LEU A 96 -9.09 4.72 -4.33
CA LEU A 96 -9.64 3.56 -3.62
C LEU A 96 -9.83 3.84 -2.11
N PHE A 97 -8.83 4.45 -1.47
CA PHE A 97 -8.95 4.90 -0.07
C PHE A 97 -10.18 5.81 0.13
N LYS A 98 -10.43 6.74 -0.80
CA LYS A 98 -11.58 7.68 -0.75
C LYS A 98 -12.91 6.97 -1.00
N ARG A 99 -12.96 6.01 -1.92
CA ARG A 99 -14.17 5.22 -2.22
C ARG A 99 -14.65 4.41 -1.01
N ASN A 100 -13.74 3.97 -0.14
CA ASN A 100 -14.05 3.30 1.12
C ASN A 100 -15.04 2.12 0.94
N THR A 101 -14.79 1.28 -0.07
CA THR A 101 -15.66 0.15 -0.42
C THR A 101 -15.64 -0.96 0.64
N SER A 102 -14.55 -1.09 1.39
CA SER A 102 -14.43 -1.96 2.56
C SER A 102 -13.43 -1.40 3.58
N GLU A 103 -13.58 -1.79 4.86
CA GLU A 103 -12.63 -1.42 5.93
C GLU A 103 -11.21 -1.91 5.62
N PHE A 104 -11.11 -3.12 5.06
CA PHE A 104 -9.84 -3.72 4.66
C PHE A 104 -9.20 -2.90 3.53
N SER A 105 -9.87 -2.72 2.40
CA SER A 105 -9.32 -2.00 1.25
C SER A 105 -8.93 -0.56 1.61
N LYS A 106 -9.72 0.13 2.45
CA LYS A 106 -9.38 1.47 2.92
C LYS A 106 -8.12 1.48 3.78
N SER A 107 -8.03 0.58 4.77
CA SER A 107 -6.89 0.52 5.68
C SER A 107 -5.62 0.11 4.94
N THR A 108 -5.70 -0.90 4.08
CA THR A 108 -4.59 -1.34 3.24
C THR A 108 -4.16 -0.23 2.30
N SER A 109 -5.08 0.47 1.62
CA SER A 109 -4.69 1.61 0.76
C SER A 109 -3.89 2.69 1.51
N ALA A 110 -4.28 3.00 2.75
CA ALA A 110 -3.55 3.96 3.57
C ALA A 110 -2.15 3.46 3.97
N ILE A 111 -2.03 2.17 4.33
CA ILE A 111 -0.76 1.50 4.63
C ILE A 111 0.14 1.54 3.38
N THR A 112 -0.39 1.13 2.23
CA THR A 112 0.31 1.06 0.95
C THR A 112 0.88 2.43 0.55
N ILE A 113 0.10 3.51 0.68
CA ILE A 113 0.60 4.87 0.45
C ILE A 113 1.69 5.23 1.45
N GLY A 114 1.50 4.93 2.75
CA GLY A 114 2.50 5.22 3.77
C GLY A 114 3.84 4.54 3.52
N VAL A 115 3.81 3.28 3.07
CA VAL A 115 5.01 2.51 2.69
C VAL A 115 5.63 3.04 1.39
N ALA A 116 4.83 3.32 0.36
CA ALA A 116 5.32 3.84 -0.92
C ALA A 116 6.04 5.20 -0.75
N PHE A 117 5.52 6.07 0.12
CA PHE A 117 6.11 7.37 0.45
C PHE A 117 7.24 7.31 1.49
N ARG A 118 7.86 6.14 1.71
CA ARG A 118 9.05 6.02 2.55
C ARG A 118 10.10 7.07 2.17
N ASN A 119 10.50 7.88 3.16
CA ASN A 119 11.45 8.99 3.00
C ASN A 119 11.14 9.96 1.84
N ARG A 120 9.88 10.06 1.43
CA ARG A 120 9.41 10.96 0.38
C ARG A 120 8.27 11.81 0.91
N GLU A 121 8.29 13.10 0.61
CA GLU A 121 7.19 13.98 0.99
C GLU A 121 5.93 13.65 0.19
N ILE A 122 4.78 13.57 0.87
CA ILE A 122 3.47 13.64 0.21
C ILE A 122 3.20 15.12 -0.07
N THR A 123 3.32 15.59 -1.31
CA THR A 123 3.16 17.02 -1.62
C THR A 123 1.70 17.45 -1.66
N ASP A 124 0.78 16.53 -1.97
CA ASP A 124 -0.65 16.76 -1.84
C ASP A 124 -1.03 16.86 -0.35
N TYR A 125 -1.44 18.06 0.07
CA TYR A 125 -1.79 18.32 1.46
C TYR A 125 -3.02 17.53 1.93
N SER A 126 -4.03 17.37 1.07
CA SER A 126 -5.25 16.61 1.40
C SER A 126 -4.92 15.14 1.62
N MET A 127 -4.16 14.55 0.69
CA MET A 127 -3.69 13.17 0.81
C MET A 127 -2.88 12.97 2.09
N LYS A 128 -1.93 13.88 2.37
CA LYS A 128 -1.08 13.81 3.58
C LYS A 128 -1.93 13.77 4.85
N VAL A 129 -2.84 14.72 5.01
CA VAL A 129 -3.69 14.83 6.21
C VAL A 129 -4.61 13.61 6.35
N GLU A 130 -5.25 13.17 5.27
CA GLU A 130 -6.22 12.09 5.33
C GLU A 130 -5.56 10.72 5.59
N ILE A 131 -4.43 10.44 4.93
CA ILE A 131 -3.70 9.18 5.11
C ILE A 131 -3.09 9.12 6.51
N VAL A 132 -2.40 10.18 6.95
CA VAL A 132 -1.84 10.24 8.31
C VAL A 132 -2.95 10.15 9.36
N GLY A 133 -4.07 10.85 9.16
CA GLY A 133 -5.23 10.81 10.03
C GLY A 133 -5.79 9.40 10.20
N HIS A 134 -6.00 8.69 9.08
CA HIS A 134 -6.51 7.31 9.10
C HIS A 134 -5.52 6.35 9.77
N LEU A 135 -4.24 6.39 9.41
CA LEU A 135 -3.19 5.55 10.03
C LEU A 135 -3.13 5.74 11.55
N LYS A 136 -3.25 6.98 12.04
CA LYS A 136 -3.30 7.28 13.49
C LYS A 136 -4.52 6.67 14.16
N GLN A 137 -5.69 6.66 13.49
CA GLN A 137 -6.91 6.07 14.02
C GLN A 137 -6.80 4.55 14.15
N ILE A 138 -6.16 3.88 13.19
CA ILE A 138 -6.03 2.41 13.15
C ILE A 138 -4.73 1.89 13.79
N ILE A 139 -3.98 2.72 14.50
CA ILE A 139 -2.69 2.34 15.12
C ILE A 139 -2.79 1.15 16.09
N ASN A 140 -3.95 0.97 16.72
CA ASN A 140 -4.25 -0.12 17.66
C ASN A 140 -5.21 -1.15 17.04
N HIS A 141 -5.09 -1.39 15.72
CA HIS A 141 -5.94 -2.35 15.01
C HIS A 141 -5.98 -3.71 15.71
N ARG A 142 -7.16 -4.36 15.67
CA ARG A 142 -7.42 -5.65 16.35
C ARG A 142 -6.52 -6.78 15.86
N ARG A 143 -6.34 -6.88 14.54
CA ARG A 143 -5.43 -7.84 13.90
C ARG A 143 -3.98 -7.39 14.06
N GLU A 144 -3.11 -8.29 14.50
CA GLU A 144 -1.71 -7.98 14.81
C GLU A 144 -0.87 -7.62 13.58
N ASP A 145 -1.10 -8.31 12.47
CA ASP A 145 -0.49 -8.06 11.16
C ASP A 145 -0.73 -6.62 10.70
N MET A 146 -2.00 -6.21 10.63
CA MET A 146 -2.40 -4.84 10.27
C MET A 146 -1.80 -3.81 11.24
N ARG A 147 -1.78 -4.11 12.54
CA ARG A 147 -1.19 -3.21 13.54
C ARG A 147 0.31 -3.02 13.31
N ARG A 148 1.03 -4.06 12.89
CA ARG A 148 2.47 -3.98 12.56
C ARG A 148 2.69 -3.14 11.30
N GLU A 149 1.89 -3.37 10.26
CA GLU A 149 1.97 -2.66 9.00
C GLU A 149 1.65 -1.16 9.14
N VAL A 150 0.63 -0.80 9.92
CA VAL A 150 0.28 0.61 10.21
C VAL A 150 1.45 1.32 10.90
N LYS A 151 2.06 0.68 11.90
CA LYS A 151 3.23 1.25 12.59
C LYS A 151 4.38 1.47 11.61
N PHE A 152 4.67 0.46 10.81
CA PHE A 152 5.73 0.53 9.80
C PHE A 152 5.46 1.62 8.74
N ALA A 153 4.22 1.77 8.28
CA ALA A 153 3.82 2.81 7.34
C ALA A 153 4.05 4.21 7.91
N LEU A 154 3.67 4.45 9.18
CA LEU A 154 3.96 5.71 9.87
C LEU A 154 5.47 5.95 10.02
N SER A 155 6.24 4.93 10.36
CA SER A 155 7.71 5.03 10.44
C SER A 155 8.36 5.30 9.09
N CYS A 156 7.82 4.75 7.99
CA CYS A 156 8.24 5.05 6.62
C CYS A 156 7.99 6.53 6.26
N LEU A 157 6.78 7.02 6.51
CA LEU A 157 6.42 8.42 6.28
C LEU A 157 7.29 9.36 7.10
N ALA A 158 7.51 9.05 8.38
CA ALA A 158 8.26 9.86 9.32
C ALA A 158 9.76 9.97 9.02
N GLN A 159 10.30 9.24 8.04
CA GLN A 159 11.66 9.46 7.53
C GLN A 159 11.77 10.81 6.80
N ASN A 160 10.68 11.29 6.21
CA ASN A 160 10.61 12.62 5.62
C ASN A 160 10.17 13.66 6.68
N TYR A 161 10.83 14.81 6.71
CA TYR A 161 10.58 15.87 7.70
C TYR A 161 9.15 16.43 7.64
N ALA A 162 8.63 16.76 6.45
CA ALA A 162 7.30 17.37 6.31
C ALA A 162 6.18 16.40 6.72
N ASN A 163 6.33 15.12 6.41
CA ASN A 163 5.39 14.08 6.84
C ASN A 163 5.47 13.84 8.35
N ARG A 164 6.69 13.82 8.94
CA ARG A 164 6.90 13.71 10.38
C ARG A 164 6.15 14.80 11.15
N ILE A 165 6.28 16.05 10.72
CA ILE A 165 5.58 17.18 11.34
C ILE A 165 4.06 16.97 11.33
N GLU A 166 3.48 16.47 10.24
CA GLU A 166 2.04 16.15 10.19
C GLU A 166 1.66 15.04 11.17
N ILE A 167 2.46 13.96 11.24
CA ILE A 167 2.21 12.83 12.12
C ILE A 167 2.21 13.28 13.59
N GLU A 168 3.20 14.07 14.00
CA GLU A 168 3.41 14.52 15.38
C GLU A 168 2.37 15.55 15.86
N LYS A 169 1.55 16.12 14.96
CA LYS A 169 0.47 17.04 15.35
C LYS A 169 -0.44 16.43 16.41
N GLY A 170 -0.81 17.26 17.38
CA GLY A 170 -1.61 16.84 18.53
C GLY A 170 -0.86 15.98 19.54
N GLY A 171 0.49 15.98 19.50
CA GLY A 171 1.33 15.24 20.45
C GLY A 171 1.38 13.73 20.20
N PHE A 172 1.02 13.29 18.98
CA PHE A 172 1.10 11.88 18.62
C PHE A 172 2.57 11.45 18.54
N LYS A 173 2.90 10.32 19.16
CA LYS A 173 4.24 9.74 19.12
C LYS A 173 4.33 8.73 17.98
N ILE A 174 5.31 8.90 17.10
CA ILE A 174 5.62 7.92 16.07
C ILE A 174 6.03 6.62 16.77
N PRO A 175 5.45 5.47 16.38
CA PRO A 175 5.80 4.18 16.98
C PRO A 175 7.27 3.82 16.69
N ASP A 176 7.90 3.19 17.68
CA ASP A 176 9.23 2.57 17.53
C ASP A 176 9.21 1.41 16.53
#